data_AF-A0A9D6HCA7-F1
#
_entry.id   AF-A0A9D6HCA7-F1
#
_cell.length_a   1.000
_cell.length_b   1.000
_cell.length_c   1.000
_cell.angle_alpha   90.00
_cell.angle_beta   90.00
_cell.angle_gamma   90.00
#
_symmetry.space_group_name_H-M   'P 1'
#
loop_
_entity.id
_entity.type
_entity.pdbx_description
1 polymer ?
#
loop_
_entity_poly.entity_id
_entity_poly.type
_entity_poly.pdbx_seq_one_letter_code
_entity_poly.pdbx_strand_id
1 'polypeptide(L)' 'MDGHEPSSRVEALAGASKGSNAAISLIANVLVGGLMGYGIDYLAGTLPLFMLLMLFMGFAAGLRTIWKQLNSKPPQDSAE' A
#
# COMPACT_ATOMS: atom_id res chain seq x y z
N MET A 1 15.66 26.71 -30.91
CA MET A 1 16.06 26.68 -29.48
C MET A 1 14.77 26.36 -28.76
N ASP A 2 14.45 25.07 -28.72
CA ASP A 2 13.07 24.62 -28.52
C ASP A 2 12.99 24.05 -27.11
N GLY A 3 12.26 24.76 -26.25
CA GLY A 3 11.84 24.25 -24.96
C GLY A 3 10.85 23.09 -25.11
N HIS A 4 10.59 22.42 -23.98
CA HIS A 4 9.85 21.15 -23.79
C HIS A 4 10.80 19.93 -23.84
N GLU A 5 11.30 19.41 -22.71
CA GLU A 5 10.51 18.52 -21.84
C GLU A 5 11.16 18.29 -20.44
N PRO A 6 10.73 19.03 -19.40
CA PRO A 6 10.88 18.59 -18.01
C PRO A 6 9.76 17.62 -17.57
N SER A 7 8.67 17.49 -18.35
CA SER A 7 7.44 16.78 -17.97
C SER A 7 7.58 15.24 -17.98
N SER A 8 8.15 14.64 -19.03
CA SER A 8 8.31 13.18 -19.14
C SER A 8 9.21 12.55 -18.07
N ARG A 9 10.27 13.24 -17.63
CA ARG A 9 11.13 12.75 -16.52
C ARG A 9 10.38 12.80 -15.18
N VAL A 10 9.59 13.85 -14.95
CA VAL A 10 8.76 13.98 -13.74
C VAL A 10 7.64 12.95 -13.74
N GLU A 11 7.03 12.63 -14.89
CA GLU A 11 6.06 11.53 -15.02
C GLU A 11 6.70 10.15 -14.79
N ALA A 12 7.89 9.90 -15.32
CA ALA A 12 8.61 8.65 -15.07
C ALA A 12 8.97 8.49 -13.58
N LEU A 13 9.40 9.56 -12.92
CA LEU A 13 9.65 9.59 -11.47
C LEU A 13 8.34 9.43 -10.67
N ALA A 14 7.25 10.05 -11.12
CA ALA A 14 5.94 9.93 -10.50
C ALA A 14 5.39 8.49 -10.60
N GLY A 15 5.51 7.85 -11.76
CA GLY A 15 5.16 6.44 -11.96
C GLY A 15 5.99 5.50 -11.08
N ALA A 16 7.30 5.73 -10.97
CA ALA A 16 8.18 4.99 -10.08
C ALA A 16 7.77 5.13 -8.61
N SER A 17 7.47 6.36 -8.15
CA SER A 17 7.07 6.61 -6.77
C SER A 17 5.73 5.96 -6.39
N LYS A 18 4.77 5.89 -7.32
CA LYS A 18 3.49 5.19 -7.12
C LYS A 18 3.69 3.69 -6.89
N GLY A 19 4.57 3.05 -7.67
CA GLY A 19 4.88 1.62 -7.52
C GLY A 19 5.54 1.30 -6.16
N SER A 20 6.51 2.12 -5.75
CA SER A 20 7.17 1.97 -4.45
C SER A 20 6.21 2.13 -3.27
N ASN A 21 5.30 3.12 -3.33
CA ASN A 21 4.31 3.36 -2.28
C ASN A 21 3.31 2.19 -2.15
N ALA A 22 2.89 1.60 -3.28
CA ALA A 22 2.04 0.41 -3.28
C ALA A 22 2.73 -0.76 -2.58
N ALA A 23 4.00 -1.04 -2.92
CA ALA A 23 4.79 -2.10 -2.29
C ALA A 23 4.98 -1.87 -0.77
N ILE A 24 5.36 -0.65 -0.37
CA ILE A 24 5.53 -0.28 1.05
C ILE A 24 4.23 -0.46 1.81
N SER A 25 3.09 -0.06 1.24
CA SER A 25 1.79 -0.22 1.89
C SER A 25 1.43 -1.70 2.10
N LEU A 26 1.76 -2.57 1.16
CA LEU A 26 1.52 -4.01 1.29
C LEU A 26 2.37 -4.60 2.43
N ILE A 27 3.67 -4.27 2.45
CA ILE A 27 4.60 -4.71 3.48
C ILE A 27 4.16 -4.18 4.85
N ALA A 28 3.79 -2.90 4.95
CA ALA A 28 3.35 -2.29 6.19
C ALA A 28 2.10 -2.98 6.77
N ASN A 29 1.08 -3.23 5.95
CA ASN A 29 -0.15 -3.90 6.41
C ASN A 29 0.09 -5.35 6.81
N VAL A 30 0.92 -6.09 6.06
CA VAL A 30 1.29 -7.47 6.38
C VAL A 30 2.12 -7.53 7.66
N LEU A 31 3.08 -6.63 7.85
CA LEU A 31 3.87 -6.55 9.08
C LEU A 31 3.00 -6.22 10.29
N VAL A 32 2.10 -5.25 10.18
CA VAL A 32 1.18 -4.90 11.27
C VAL A 32 0.27 -6.09 11.61
N GLY A 33 -0.34 -6.74 10.62
CA GLY A 33 -1.17 -7.92 10.84
C GLY A 33 -0.37 -9.09 11.43
N GLY A 34 0.82 -9.36 10.91
CA GLY A 34 1.69 -10.43 11.42
C GLY A 34 2.16 -10.18 12.85
N LEU A 35 2.64 -8.98 13.16
CA LEU A 35 3.10 -8.62 14.51
C LEU A 35 1.95 -8.64 15.52
N MET A 36 0.79 -8.10 15.14
CA MET A 36 -0.40 -8.10 16.00
C MET A 36 -0.94 -9.52 16.21
N GLY A 37 -1.01 -10.32 15.14
CA GLY A 37 -1.41 -11.72 15.20
C GLY A 37 -0.46 -12.57 16.06
N TYR A 38 0.84 -12.32 15.97
CA TYR A 38 1.85 -12.99 16.80
C TYR A 38 1.67 -12.68 18.28
N GLY A 39 1.45 -11.41 18.64
CA GLY A 39 1.21 -11.03 20.03
C GLY A 39 -0.04 -11.69 20.61
N ILE A 40 -1.12 -11.78 19.82
CA ILE A 40 -2.36 -12.44 20.23
C ILE A 40 -2.16 -13.95 20.38
N ASP A 41 -1.53 -14.61 19.41
CA ASP A 41 -1.27 -16.05 19.48
C ASP A 41 -0.36 -16.42 20.65
N TYR A 42 0.60 -15.56 21.01
CA TYR A 42 1.46 -15.75 22.17
C TYR A 42 0.69 -15.70 23.50
N LEU A 43 -0.28 -14.79 23.61
CA LEU A 43 -1.12 -14.67 24.81
C LEU A 43 -2.22 -15.73 24.88
N ALA A 44 -2.80 -16.10 23.73
CA ALA A 44 -3.89 -17.05 23.63
C ALA A 44 -3.41 -18.51 23.67
N GLY A 45 -2.12 -18.79 23.38
CA GLY A 45 -1.59 -20.15 23.29
C GLY A 45 -2.14 -20.95 22.10
N THR A 46 -2.84 -20.29 21.17
CA THR A 46 -3.51 -20.89 20.00
C THR A 46 -2.64 -20.92 18.75
N LEU A 47 -1.33 -20.77 18.91
CA LEU A 47 -0.35 -20.69 17.81
C LEU A 47 -0.63 -21.79 16.75
N PRO A 48 -0.90 -21.46 15.47
CA PRO A 48 -0.76 -20.15 14.79
C PRO A 48 -2.10 -19.59 14.23
N LEU A 49 -3.22 -19.79 14.92
CA LEU A 49 -4.54 -19.50 14.35
C LEU A 49 -4.78 -17.99 14.13
N PHE A 50 -4.49 -17.15 15.11
CA PHE A 50 -4.70 -15.70 14.99
C PHE A 50 -3.64 -15.04 14.09
N MET A 51 -2.42 -15.57 14.04
CA MET A 51 -1.42 -15.15 13.05
C MET A 51 -1.95 -15.35 11.64
N LEU A 52 -2.53 -16.51 11.33
CA LEU A 52 -3.05 -16.81 10.00
C LEU A 52 -4.20 -15.87 9.62
N LEU A 53 -5.17 -15.70 10.53
CA LEU A 53 -6.30 -14.79 10.35
C LEU A 53 -5.85 -13.34 10.15
N MET A 54 -4.97 -12.83 11.01
CA MET A 54 -4.45 -11.46 10.92
C MET A 54 -3.53 -11.27 9.70
N LEU A 55 -2.81 -12.31 9.27
CA LEU A 55 -2.01 -12.27 8.05
C LEU A 55 -2.90 -12.10 6.81
N PHE A 56 -3.96 -12.90 6.68
CA PHE A 56 -4.94 -12.75 5.60
C PHE A 56 -5.66 -11.41 5.65
N MET A 57 -6.02 -10.94 6.86
CA MET A 57 -6.63 -9.63 7.04
C MET A 57 -5.68 -8.48 6.66
N GLY A 58 -4.42 -8.54 7.10
CA GLY A 58 -3.38 -7.56 6.75
C GLY A 58 -3.09 -7.56 5.25
N PHE A 59 -3.06 -8.74 4.62
CA PHE A 59 -2.93 -8.85 3.18
C PHE A 59 -4.14 -8.23 2.44
N ALA A 60 -5.37 -8.54 2.86
CA ALA A 60 -6.58 -7.95 2.30
C ALA A 60 -6.63 -6.42 2.45
N ALA A 61 -6.20 -5.90 3.60
CA ALA A 61 -6.07 -4.46 3.85
C ALA A 61 -4.99 -3.81 2.96
N GLY A 62 -3.86 -4.50 2.75
CA GLY A 62 -2.80 -4.08 1.83
C GLY A 62 -3.29 -4.00 0.40
N LEU A 63 -3.95 -5.05 -0.10
CA LEU A 63 -4.59 -5.02 -1.41
C LEU A 63 -5.58 -3.86 -1.49
N ARG A 64 -6.54 -3.74 -0.56
CA ARG A 64 -7.53 -2.66 -0.55
C ARG A 64 -6.88 -1.26 -0.64
N THR A 65 -5.73 -1.07 0.02
CA THR A 65 -4.97 0.18 -0.04
C THR A 65 -4.43 0.46 -1.44
N ILE A 66 -3.87 -0.54 -2.12
CA ILE A 66 -3.38 -0.41 -3.49
C ILE A 66 -4.53 -0.09 -4.44
N TRP A 67 -5.65 -0.81 -4.35
CA TRP A 67 -6.85 -0.53 -5.13
C TRP A 67 -7.34 0.91 -4.95
N LYS A 68 -7.31 1.42 -3.71
CA LYS A 68 -7.63 2.82 -3.43
C LYS A 68 -6.62 3.78 -4.09
N GLN A 69 -5.32 3.52 -4.00
CA GLN A 69 -4.29 4.36 -4.62
C GLN A 69 -4.40 4.41 -6.15
N LEU A 70 -4.80 3.31 -6.78
CA LEU A 70 -5.03 3.23 -8.22
C LEU A 70 -6.31 3.95 -8.64
N ASN A 71 -7.37 3.88 -7.84
CA ASN A 71 -8.66 4.52 -8.12
C ASN A 71 -8.79 5.97 -7.61
N SER A 72 -7.84 6.46 -6.81
CA SER A 72 -7.78 7.86 -6.40
C SER A 72 -7.62 8.73 -7.64
N LYS A 73 -8.73 9.31 -8.11
CA LYS A 73 -8.71 10.32 -9.17
C LYS A 73 -7.75 11.45 -8.78
N PRO A 74 -6.89 11.94 -9.68
CA PRO A 74 -6.20 13.20 -9.44
C PRO A 74 -7.25 14.27 -9.12
N PRO A 75 -6.95 15.24 -8.23
CA PRO A 75 -7.88 16.32 -7.87
C PRO A 75 -8.48 16.93 -9.14
N GLN A 76 -9.77 16.67 -9.36
CA GLN A 76 -10.50 17.06 -10.55
C GLN A 76 -11.14 18.43 -10.30
N ASP A 77 -10.30 19.41 -9.92
CA ASP A 77 -10.75 20.72 -9.45
C ASP A 77 -9.78 21.82 -9.92
N SER A 78 -9.82 22.10 -11.23
CA SER A 78 -9.27 23.33 -11.83
C SER A 78 -9.61 23.38 -13.32
N ALA A 79 -10.91 23.44 -13.62
CA ALA A 79 -11.45 23.93 -14.89
C ALA A 79 -12.95 24.24 -14.72
N GLU A 80 -13.27 25.11 -13.77
CA GLU A 80 -14.42 26.03 -13.89
C GLU A 80 -13.86 27.43 -14.18
#